data_AF-A0A3D1E4Y0-F1
#
_entry.id   AF-A0A3D1E4Y0-F1
#
_cell.length_a   1.000
_cell.length_b   1.000
_cell.length_c   1.000
_cell.angle_alpha   90.00
_cell.angle_beta   90.00
_cell.angle_gamma   90.00
#
_symmetry.space_group_name_H-M   'P 1'
#
loop_
_entity.id
_entity.type
_entity.pdbx_description
1 polymer ?
#
loop_
_entity_poly.entity_id
_entity_poly.type
_entity_poly.pdbx_seq_one_letter_code
_entity_poly.pdbx_strand_id
1 'polypeptide(L)'
;GQVGMLITDGVNPVYSLPNGGEFAAAMQQVPVTVVFATTPNETTEVAQYVGAANHYLESWGDLSPKVGQYALAQPVIRNLFDSRQIQTSLLNWMGVDSSYYDYVRAYWENNILGSSSWSQALHDGYFTQNTSGRTAVTSINGAASAASLAASKGVAMELVLYTKTGMGDGQEANNPWLQEFPDPISRVSWDNYATFSKVDAQALGIVNKHAANGGLDGSYVTLTVGNTTLKVPALIQPGQAPGTIGLALGYGRKSGLKELMQVGVNAYGFYQAFQPVQEVSVALASGMHEFASVQLQNTLMGRGDIIKETTLEIFNTAKAEQWNEKPVVSLNHQEVPASSVDLWDSFDRSIGHHFNLSIDLNACTGCGACVIACHAENNVPVVGKAEIRKSRDMHWLRIDRYYSSETSFEGDNQKKDDFNGLFGDEGSLGGFGQLEDPSANPQVAFQPVMCQHCNHAPCETVCPV
;
A
#
# COMPACT_ATOMS: atom_id res chain seq x y z
N GLY A 1 0.18 41.08 -2.27
CA GLY A 1 -1.26 40.77 -2.31
C GLY A 1 -1.98 41.36 -1.09
N GLN A 2 -3.22 40.93 -0.81
CA GLN A 2 -3.97 41.34 0.39
C GLN A 2 -3.68 40.49 1.64
N VAL A 3 -2.93 39.39 1.50
CA VAL A 3 -2.53 38.52 2.61
C VAL A 3 -1.35 39.14 3.35
N GLY A 4 -1.55 39.45 4.63
CA GLY A 4 -0.51 40.05 5.49
C GLY A 4 0.44 39.03 6.14
N MET A 5 -0.07 37.85 6.47
CA MET A 5 0.70 36.75 7.07
C MET A 5 0.12 35.40 6.63
N LEU A 6 0.99 34.43 6.38
CA LEU A 6 0.63 33.04 6.11
C LEU A 6 1.30 32.13 7.14
N ILE A 7 0.50 31.36 7.88
CA ILE A 7 0.97 30.32 8.81
C ILE A 7 0.49 28.97 8.28
N THR A 8 1.38 27.99 8.23
CA THR A 8 1.04 26.61 7.85
C THR A 8 1.61 25.63 8.87
N ASP A 9 0.93 24.50 9.05
CA ASP A 9 1.33 23.43 9.96
C ASP A 9 1.04 22.08 9.32
N GLY A 10 2.04 21.21 9.25
CA GLY A 10 1.90 19.84 8.75
C GLY A 10 1.48 19.73 7.28
N VAL A 11 1.60 20.81 6.48
CA VAL A 11 1.25 20.81 5.04
C VAL A 11 2.46 21.19 4.18
N ASN A 12 2.51 20.64 2.96
CA ASN A 12 3.55 20.94 1.98
C ASN A 12 2.96 21.34 0.60
N PRO A 13 2.27 22.50 0.48
CA PRO A 13 1.54 22.86 -0.73
C PRO A 13 2.45 23.10 -1.95
N VAL A 14 3.71 23.50 -1.76
CA VAL A 14 4.67 23.65 -2.88
C VAL A 14 4.89 22.32 -3.60
N TYR A 15 4.80 21.21 -2.87
CA TYR A 15 4.92 19.86 -3.42
C TYR A 15 3.57 19.28 -3.89
N SER A 16 2.50 19.45 -3.10
CA SER A 16 1.23 18.73 -3.29
C SER A 16 0.17 19.49 -4.09
N LEU A 17 0.35 20.78 -4.38
CA LEU A 17 -0.54 21.50 -5.28
C LEU A 17 -0.16 21.26 -6.74
N PRO A 18 -1.15 21.12 -7.65
CA PRO A 18 -0.88 21.01 -9.09
C PRO A 18 -0.13 22.23 -9.65
N ASN A 19 -0.31 23.40 -9.05
CA ASN A 19 0.38 24.64 -9.36
C ASN A 19 1.35 25.05 -8.23
N GLY A 20 2.03 24.09 -7.59
CA GLY A 20 2.94 24.35 -6.47
C GLY A 20 4.03 25.40 -6.74
N GLY A 21 4.51 25.51 -7.99
CA GLY A 21 5.45 26.57 -8.39
C GLY A 21 4.86 27.99 -8.35
N GLU A 22 3.59 28.15 -8.74
CA GLU A 22 2.87 29.43 -8.60
C GLU A 22 2.60 29.75 -7.13
N PHE A 23 2.26 28.74 -6.33
CA PHE A 23 2.08 28.90 -4.89
C PHE A 23 3.38 29.36 -4.23
N ALA A 24 4.53 28.76 -4.58
CA ALA A 24 5.84 29.17 -4.09
C ALA A 24 6.14 30.64 -4.44
N ALA A 25 5.92 31.04 -5.70
CA ALA A 25 6.12 32.42 -6.14
C ALA A 25 5.19 33.42 -5.42
N ALA A 26 3.93 33.03 -5.17
CA ALA A 26 2.97 33.85 -4.43
C ALA A 26 3.34 33.97 -2.95
N MET A 27 3.80 32.88 -2.33
CA MET A 27 4.23 32.83 -0.93
C MET A 27 5.39 33.79 -0.66
N GLN A 28 6.33 33.95 -1.61
CA GLN A 28 7.43 34.91 -1.51
C GLN A 28 6.97 36.38 -1.50
N GLN A 29 5.75 36.68 -1.97
CA GLN A 29 5.18 38.03 -1.93
C GLN A 29 4.45 38.35 -0.63
N VAL A 30 4.25 37.36 0.25
CA VAL A 30 3.60 37.56 1.55
C VAL A 30 4.62 38.14 2.53
N PRO A 31 4.29 39.24 3.24
CA PRO A 31 5.25 39.91 4.12
C PRO A 31 5.81 39.02 5.23
N VAL A 32 4.98 38.13 5.79
CA VAL A 32 5.36 37.21 6.86
C VAL A 32 4.88 35.79 6.54
N THR A 33 5.82 34.85 6.44
CA THR A 33 5.50 33.42 6.24
C THR A 33 6.12 32.56 7.33
N VAL A 34 5.29 31.77 8.01
CA VAL A 34 5.70 30.86 9.09
C VAL A 34 5.24 29.45 8.76
N VAL A 35 6.16 28.50 8.71
CA VAL A 35 5.86 27.09 8.42
C VAL A 35 6.28 26.23 9.59
N PHE A 36 5.36 25.44 10.14
CA PHE A 36 5.65 24.40 11.11
C PHE A 36 5.75 23.06 10.39
N ALA A 37 6.90 22.40 10.51
CA ALA A 37 7.16 21.10 9.91
C ALA A 37 8.09 20.27 10.79
N THR A 38 7.90 18.95 10.78
CA THR A 38 8.77 17.98 11.50
C THR A 38 10.08 17.73 10.76
N THR A 39 10.08 17.93 9.44
CA THR A 39 11.26 17.81 8.57
C THR A 39 11.28 18.94 7.54
N PRO A 40 12.47 19.38 7.08
CA PRO A 40 12.56 20.29 5.94
C PRO A 40 11.87 19.71 4.71
N ASN A 41 11.16 20.56 3.99
CA ASN A 41 10.41 20.22 2.78
C ASN A 41 10.34 21.41 1.80
N GLU A 42 9.76 21.20 0.62
CA GLU A 42 9.69 22.18 -0.47
C GLU A 42 8.98 23.48 -0.05
N THR A 43 8.02 23.43 0.88
CA THR A 43 7.36 24.63 1.41
C THR A 43 8.22 25.36 2.44
N THR A 44 9.01 24.64 3.24
CA THR A 44 9.96 25.27 4.17
C THR A 44 11.08 26.01 3.46
N GLU A 45 11.47 25.59 2.24
CA GLU A 45 12.54 26.25 1.45
C GLU A 45 12.18 27.68 1.01
N VAL A 46 10.90 27.98 0.88
CA VAL A 46 10.40 29.30 0.44
C VAL A 46 9.77 30.11 1.58
N ALA A 47 9.84 29.60 2.81
CA ALA A 47 9.34 30.27 4.00
C ALA A 47 10.38 31.21 4.62
N GLN A 48 9.93 32.28 5.27
CA GLN A 48 10.81 33.19 6.02
C GLN A 48 11.17 32.63 7.40
N TYR A 49 10.19 32.00 8.07
CA TYR A 49 10.37 31.39 9.37
C TYR A 49 9.92 29.93 9.33
N VAL A 50 10.78 29.05 9.83
CA VAL A 50 10.48 27.62 9.95
C VAL A 50 10.50 27.26 11.44
N GLY A 51 9.35 26.87 11.96
CA GLY A 51 9.20 26.30 13.29
C GLY A 51 9.40 24.79 13.24
N ALA A 52 10.29 24.26 14.08
CA ALA A 52 10.42 22.82 14.27
C ALA A 52 9.18 22.29 15.00
N ALA A 53 8.29 21.61 14.25
CA ALA A 53 7.09 21.01 14.82
C ALA A 53 7.43 19.74 15.59
N ASN A 54 6.65 19.45 16.62
CA ASN A 54 6.76 18.19 17.36
C ASN A 54 6.32 17.01 16.50
N HIS A 55 6.95 15.85 16.71
CA HIS A 55 6.33 14.59 16.33
C HIS A 55 5.16 14.30 17.28
N TYR A 56 4.10 13.63 16.81
CA TYR A 56 2.87 13.45 17.61
C TYR A 56 3.12 12.76 18.97
N LEU A 57 4.15 11.91 19.06
CA LEU A 57 4.60 11.22 20.29
C LEU A 57 5.26 12.15 21.33
N GLU A 58 5.59 13.39 20.97
CA GLU A 58 6.21 14.41 21.84
C GLU A 58 5.21 15.50 22.27
N SER A 59 3.98 15.43 21.78
CA SER A 59 2.99 16.50 21.91
C SER A 59 1.70 16.06 22.57
N TRP A 60 1.06 16.98 23.28
CA TRP A 60 -0.34 16.85 23.67
C TRP A 60 -1.25 17.17 22.50
N GLY A 61 -2.41 16.50 22.42
CA GLY A 61 -3.45 16.85 21.46
C GLY A 61 -4.71 16.04 21.68
N ASP A 62 -5.71 16.29 20.85
CA ASP A 62 -6.94 15.54 20.79
C ASP A 62 -7.39 15.31 19.34
N LEU A 63 -8.21 14.28 19.15
CA LEU A 63 -8.69 13.83 17.86
C LEU A 63 -10.19 13.56 17.96
N SER A 64 -10.95 13.87 16.91
CA SER A 64 -12.33 13.42 16.76
C SER A 64 -12.48 12.63 15.46
N PRO A 65 -12.17 11.32 15.46
CA PRO A 65 -12.22 10.51 14.24
C PRO A 65 -13.65 10.36 13.69
N LYS A 66 -14.65 10.41 14.57
CA LYS A 66 -16.07 10.40 14.22
C LYS A 66 -16.82 11.34 15.16
N VAL A 67 -17.93 11.90 14.69
CA VAL A 67 -18.82 12.72 15.53
C VAL A 67 -19.21 11.94 16.80
N GLY A 68 -19.01 12.55 17.96
CA GLY A 68 -19.27 11.93 19.26
C GLY A 68 -18.19 10.94 19.73
N GLN A 69 -17.12 10.73 18.97
CA GLN A 69 -15.96 9.95 19.39
C GLN A 69 -14.75 10.87 19.48
N TYR A 70 -14.12 10.89 20.64
CA TYR A 70 -12.96 11.71 20.95
C TYR A 70 -11.82 10.82 21.44
N ALA A 71 -10.58 11.17 21.10
CA ALA A 71 -9.38 10.50 21.58
C ALA A 71 -8.34 11.54 22.02
N LEU A 72 -7.51 11.17 22.99
CA LEU A 72 -6.43 12.00 23.49
C LEU A 72 -5.09 11.51 22.94
N ALA A 73 -4.33 12.41 22.32
CA ALA A 73 -2.94 12.17 21.95
C ALA A 73 -2.05 12.52 23.15
N GLN A 74 -1.35 11.51 23.67
CA GLN A 74 -0.49 11.63 24.85
C GLN A 74 0.98 11.59 24.44
N PRO A 75 1.81 12.54 24.90
CA PRO A 75 3.24 12.44 24.69
C PRO A 75 3.80 11.26 25.47
N VAL A 76 4.52 10.36 24.80
CA VAL A 76 5.19 9.20 25.41
C VAL A 76 6.68 9.43 25.64
N ILE A 77 7.21 10.55 25.13
CA ILE A 77 8.60 10.97 25.32
C ILE A 77 8.67 12.49 25.45
N ARG A 78 9.70 13.00 26.13
CA ARG A 78 10.02 14.43 26.13
C ARG A 78 10.64 14.82 24.78
N ASN A 79 10.52 16.10 24.41
CA ASN A 79 11.06 16.62 23.15
C ASN A 79 12.54 16.24 22.99
N LEU A 80 12.85 15.59 21.88
CA LEU A 80 14.22 15.21 21.50
C LEU A 80 14.99 16.39 20.91
N PHE A 81 14.27 17.28 20.22
CA PHE A 81 14.80 18.51 19.63
C PHE A 81 14.22 19.74 20.32
N ASP A 82 14.76 20.93 20.02
CA ASP A 82 14.16 22.21 20.42
C ASP A 82 12.93 22.50 19.53
N SER A 83 11.92 21.66 19.66
CA SER A 83 10.66 21.69 18.93
C SER A 83 9.55 22.31 19.78
N ARG A 84 8.56 22.89 19.09
CA ARG A 84 7.41 23.53 19.72
C ARG A 84 6.13 23.29 18.93
N GLN A 85 5.08 22.89 19.64
CA GLN A 85 3.74 22.76 19.09
C GLN A 85 3.24 24.11 18.54
N ILE A 86 2.58 24.09 17.38
CA ILE A 86 1.99 25.32 16.83
C ILE A 86 0.97 25.92 17.80
N GLN A 87 0.21 25.08 18.51
CA GLN A 87 -0.82 25.52 19.45
C GLN A 87 -0.20 26.33 20.61
N THR A 88 0.97 25.92 21.10
CA THR A 88 1.72 26.72 22.09
C THR A 88 2.16 28.07 21.51
N SER A 89 2.59 28.11 20.24
CA SER A 89 2.95 29.36 19.57
C SER A 89 1.74 30.29 19.41
N LEU A 90 0.58 29.73 19.04
CA LEU A 90 -0.68 30.47 18.93
C LEU A 90 -1.13 31.03 20.28
N LEU A 91 -1.10 30.23 21.36
CA LEU A 91 -1.42 30.70 22.71
C LEU A 91 -0.54 31.89 23.12
N ASN A 92 0.76 31.80 22.89
CA ASN A 92 1.70 32.87 23.18
C ASN A 92 1.42 34.14 22.36
N TRP A 93 1.15 34.03 21.06
CA TRP A 93 0.83 35.19 20.21
C TRP A 93 -0.52 35.82 20.55
N MET A 94 -1.46 35.04 21.09
CA MET A 94 -2.73 35.55 21.62
C MET A 94 -2.59 36.15 23.03
N GLY A 95 -1.42 36.04 23.67
CA GLY A 95 -1.21 36.51 25.04
C GLY A 95 -1.88 35.64 26.11
N VAL A 96 -2.13 34.36 25.81
CA VAL A 96 -2.70 33.39 26.76
C VAL A 96 -1.55 32.73 27.53
N ASP A 97 -1.43 33.07 28.81
CA ASP A 97 -0.43 32.49 29.72
C ASP A 97 -0.91 31.14 30.27
N SER A 98 -0.85 30.10 29.45
CA SER A 98 -1.19 28.73 29.81
C SER A 98 -0.44 27.72 28.95
N SER A 99 -0.18 26.53 29.50
CA SER A 99 0.35 25.43 28.70
C SER A 99 -0.73 24.88 27.76
N TYR A 100 -0.33 24.30 26.63
CA TYR A 100 -1.32 23.67 25.73
C TYR A 100 -2.01 22.46 26.39
N TYR A 101 -1.31 21.74 27.26
CA TYR A 101 -1.88 20.68 28.09
C TYR A 101 -3.03 21.20 28.96
N ASP A 102 -2.79 22.27 29.73
CA ASP A 102 -3.81 22.84 30.61
C ASP A 102 -5.00 23.39 29.80
N TYR A 103 -4.73 23.93 28.60
CA TYR A 103 -5.77 24.37 27.67
C TYR A 103 -6.67 23.22 27.19
N VAL A 104 -6.09 22.11 26.72
CA VAL A 104 -6.84 20.93 26.27
C VAL A 104 -7.62 20.30 27.42
N ARG A 105 -6.98 20.14 28.59
CA ARG A 105 -7.66 19.63 29.80
C ARG A 105 -8.88 20.47 30.14
N ALA A 106 -8.72 21.80 30.24
CA ALA A 106 -9.80 22.70 30.55
C ALA A 106 -10.91 22.67 29.48
N TYR A 107 -10.55 22.55 28.19
CA TYR A 107 -11.55 22.43 27.13
C TYR A 107 -12.36 21.13 27.26
N TRP A 108 -11.70 20.00 27.51
CA TRP A 108 -12.34 18.70 27.68
C TRP A 108 -13.26 18.65 28.90
N GLU A 109 -12.81 19.17 30.05
CA GLU A 109 -13.60 19.24 31.29
C GLU A 109 -14.87 20.07 31.11
N ASN A 110 -14.79 21.18 30.36
CA ASN A 110 -15.93 22.09 30.20
C ASN A 110 -16.89 21.70 29.06
N ASN A 111 -16.41 21.02 28.00
CA ASN A 111 -17.19 20.86 26.76
C ASN A 111 -17.46 19.40 26.36
N ILE A 112 -16.59 18.46 26.75
CA ILE A 112 -16.63 17.08 26.25
C ILE A 112 -17.06 16.10 27.34
N LEU A 113 -16.40 16.14 28.50
CA LEU A 113 -16.49 15.09 29.51
C LEU A 113 -17.82 15.08 30.28
N GLY A 114 -18.54 16.20 30.34
CA GLY A 114 -19.75 16.33 31.17
C GLY A 114 -19.43 16.07 32.64
N SER A 115 -19.99 15.01 33.23
CA SER A 115 -19.68 14.58 34.61
C SER A 115 -18.52 13.59 34.72
N SER A 116 -17.89 13.23 33.59
CA SER A 116 -16.82 12.23 33.54
C SER A 116 -15.48 12.83 33.95
N SER A 117 -14.57 11.99 34.45
CA SER A 117 -13.24 12.42 34.91
C SER A 117 -12.23 12.51 33.76
N TRP A 118 -11.44 13.59 33.74
CA TRP A 118 -10.30 13.74 32.83
C TRP A 118 -9.30 12.59 32.96
N SER A 119 -8.97 12.20 34.20
CA SER A 119 -8.00 11.13 34.44
C SER A 119 -8.46 9.79 33.87
N GLN A 120 -9.77 9.52 33.87
CA GLN A 120 -10.31 8.29 33.29
C GLN A 120 -10.24 8.33 31.77
N ALA A 121 -10.64 9.44 31.14
CA ALA A 121 -10.54 9.60 29.69
C ALA A 121 -9.08 9.54 29.20
N LEU A 122 -8.15 10.10 29.97
CA LEU A 122 -6.73 10.03 29.69
C LEU A 122 -6.19 8.59 29.83
N HIS A 123 -6.58 7.88 30.89
CA HIS A 123 -6.20 6.48 31.09
C HIS A 123 -6.73 5.57 29.97
N ASP A 124 -8.00 5.74 29.59
CA ASP A 124 -8.65 4.92 28.57
C ASP A 124 -8.23 5.33 27.15
N GLY A 125 -7.74 6.56 26.99
CA GLY A 125 -7.28 7.15 25.72
C GLY A 125 -8.40 7.67 24.83
N TYR A 126 -9.67 7.42 25.15
CA TYR A 126 -10.82 7.87 24.38
C TYR A 126 -12.01 8.25 25.26
N PHE A 127 -12.95 9.00 24.67
CA PHE A 127 -14.23 9.33 25.27
C PHE A 127 -15.32 9.31 24.20
N THR A 128 -16.45 8.66 24.53
CA THR A 128 -17.61 8.57 23.62
C THR A 128 -18.78 9.33 24.19
N GLN A 129 -19.28 10.27 23.40
CA GLN A 129 -20.50 11.01 23.67
C GLN A 129 -21.62 10.47 22.78
N ASN A 130 -22.80 10.23 23.36
CA ASN A 130 -23.98 9.85 22.59
C ASN A 130 -24.52 11.05 21.81
N THR A 131 -24.03 11.25 20.59
CA THR A 131 -24.50 12.30 19.69
C THR A 131 -25.45 11.72 18.64
N SER A 132 -26.73 12.13 18.68
CA SER A 132 -27.74 11.77 17.70
C SER A 132 -27.91 12.91 16.70
N GLY A 133 -27.11 12.93 15.63
CA GLY A 133 -27.17 13.95 14.59
C GLY A 133 -26.99 13.33 13.20
N ARG A 134 -28.06 12.75 12.65
CA ARG A 134 -28.09 12.42 11.22
C ARG A 134 -28.77 13.55 10.48
N THR A 135 -28.04 14.26 9.63
CA THR A 135 -28.65 15.21 8.70
C THR A 135 -29.48 14.42 7.70
N ALA A 136 -30.80 14.62 7.70
CA ALA A 136 -31.66 14.02 6.70
C ALA A 136 -31.33 14.64 5.33
N VAL A 137 -31.07 13.80 4.32
CA VAL A 137 -30.97 14.26 2.94
C VAL A 137 -32.38 14.64 2.49
N THR A 138 -32.67 15.94 2.44
CA THR A 138 -34.03 16.45 2.18
C THR A 138 -34.43 16.41 0.71
N SER A 139 -33.47 16.35 -0.22
CA SER A 139 -33.75 16.23 -1.65
C SER A 139 -32.54 15.69 -2.42
N ILE A 140 -32.81 14.92 -3.48
CA ILE A 140 -31.82 14.43 -4.43
C ILE A 140 -32.11 15.07 -5.79
N ASN A 141 -31.15 15.78 -6.37
CA ASN A 141 -31.28 16.37 -7.70
C ASN A 141 -30.83 15.35 -8.78
N GLY A 142 -31.75 14.47 -9.16
CA GLY A 142 -31.51 13.47 -10.21
C GLY A 142 -31.25 14.11 -11.59
N ALA A 143 -31.83 15.27 -11.88
CA ALA A 143 -31.68 15.95 -13.16
C ALA A 143 -30.24 16.46 -13.38
N ALA A 144 -29.62 17.03 -12.35
CA ALA A 144 -28.22 17.46 -12.42
C ALA A 144 -27.26 16.28 -12.63
N SER A 145 -27.53 15.16 -11.94
CA SER A 145 -26.73 13.94 -12.09
C SER A 145 -26.86 13.35 -13.50
N ALA A 146 -28.08 13.26 -14.04
CA ALA A 146 -28.32 12.79 -15.41
C ALA A 146 -27.67 13.71 -16.46
N ALA A 147 -27.73 15.03 -16.27
CA ALA A 147 -27.06 15.99 -17.15
C ALA A 147 -25.54 15.84 -17.12
N SER A 148 -24.94 15.61 -15.94
CA SER A 148 -23.49 15.37 -15.83
C SER A 148 -23.05 14.08 -16.52
N LEU A 149 -23.84 13.01 -16.43
CA LEU A 149 -23.58 11.75 -17.11
C LEU A 149 -23.69 11.91 -18.63
N ALA A 150 -24.73 12.59 -19.11
CA ALA A 150 -24.92 12.86 -20.54
C ALA A 150 -23.84 13.77 -21.14
N ALA A 151 -23.19 14.60 -20.32
CA ALA A 151 -22.08 15.45 -20.73
C ALA A 151 -20.71 14.74 -20.73
N SER A 152 -20.61 13.54 -20.14
CA SER A 152 -19.38 12.76 -20.13
C SER A 152 -19.01 12.31 -21.54
N LYS A 153 -17.74 12.49 -21.91
CA LYS A 153 -17.19 12.09 -23.20
C LYS A 153 -16.05 11.11 -22.98
N GLY A 154 -15.99 10.08 -23.81
CA GLY A 154 -14.81 9.20 -23.85
C GLY A 154 -13.60 9.98 -24.37
N VAL A 155 -12.47 9.80 -23.70
CA VAL A 155 -11.17 10.28 -24.16
C VAL A 155 -10.32 9.11 -24.64
N ALA A 156 -9.21 9.39 -25.31
CA ALA A 156 -8.35 8.33 -25.86
C ALA A 156 -7.66 7.50 -24.76
N MET A 157 -7.12 8.16 -23.74
CA MET A 157 -6.55 7.55 -22.55
C MET A 157 -6.87 8.39 -21.31
N GLU A 158 -7.24 7.74 -20.22
CA GLU A 158 -7.50 8.37 -18.92
C GLU A 158 -6.39 8.06 -17.93
N LEU A 159 -5.79 9.08 -17.33
CA LEU A 159 -4.91 8.94 -16.18
C LEU A 159 -5.75 8.98 -14.91
N VAL A 160 -5.54 8.01 -14.02
CA VAL A 160 -6.14 7.94 -12.68
C VAL A 160 -5.03 8.06 -11.65
N LEU A 161 -5.05 9.17 -10.92
CA LEU A 161 -4.16 9.41 -9.79
C LEU A 161 -4.69 8.69 -8.55
N TYR A 162 -3.79 7.99 -7.85
CA TYR A 162 -4.14 7.22 -6.65
C TYR A 162 -3.05 7.31 -5.58
N THR A 163 -3.32 6.78 -4.39
CA THR A 163 -2.34 6.65 -3.31
C THR A 163 -2.03 5.18 -3.05
N LYS A 164 -0.81 4.87 -2.61
CA LYS A 164 -0.41 3.50 -2.23
C LYS A 164 -0.66 3.27 -0.74
N THR A 165 -0.75 2.01 -0.34
CA THR A 165 -0.78 1.63 1.08
C THR A 165 0.51 2.03 1.81
N GLY A 166 1.66 1.85 1.16
CA GLY A 166 2.97 2.27 1.69
C GLY A 166 3.30 3.75 1.50
N MET A 167 2.56 4.49 0.66
CA MET A 167 2.84 5.90 0.41
C MET A 167 1.54 6.66 0.11
N GLY A 168 1.13 7.48 1.07
CA GLY A 168 -0.05 8.33 0.97
C GLY A 168 0.24 9.59 0.15
N ASP A 169 0.52 10.69 0.85
CA ASP A 169 0.69 12.03 0.28
C ASP A 169 2.14 12.50 0.21
N GLY A 170 3.10 11.65 0.57
CA GLY A 170 4.53 11.97 0.58
C GLY A 170 5.06 12.55 1.89
N GLN A 171 4.26 12.59 2.96
CA GLN A 171 4.76 12.89 4.31
C GLN A 171 5.79 11.85 4.79
N GLU A 172 5.58 10.58 4.45
CA GLU A 172 6.44 9.45 4.81
C GLU A 172 7.54 9.17 3.77
N ALA A 173 7.88 10.13 2.89
CA ALA A 173 8.88 9.93 1.85
C ALA A 173 10.27 9.56 2.40
N ASN A 174 10.59 9.98 3.63
CA ASN A 174 11.82 9.64 4.34
C ASN A 174 11.71 8.39 5.23
N ASN A 175 10.61 7.64 5.20
CA ASN A 175 10.41 6.45 6.02
C ASN A 175 10.93 5.19 5.31
N PRO A 176 12.07 4.62 5.74
CA PRO A 176 12.70 3.52 5.02
C PRO A 176 11.90 2.21 5.08
N TRP A 177 11.12 1.97 6.13
CA TRP A 177 10.23 0.80 6.20
C TRP A 177 9.15 0.85 5.11
N LEU A 178 8.61 2.04 4.85
CA LEU A 178 7.57 2.23 3.85
C LEU A 178 8.09 2.30 2.41
N GLN A 179 9.36 2.70 2.22
CA GLN A 179 10.03 2.64 0.92
C GLN A 179 10.37 1.20 0.52
N GLU A 180 10.81 0.38 1.48
CA GLU A 180 11.09 -1.04 1.26
C GLU A 180 9.82 -1.89 1.15
N PHE A 181 8.75 -1.49 1.85
CA PHE A 181 7.47 -2.20 1.83
C PHE A 181 6.95 -2.40 0.40
N PRO A 182 6.85 -3.65 -0.09
CA PRO A 182 6.42 -3.91 -1.45
C PRO A 182 4.93 -3.64 -1.60
N ASP A 183 4.56 -2.93 -2.66
CA ASP A 183 3.17 -2.67 -3.01
C ASP A 183 2.38 -3.99 -3.09
N PRO A 184 1.18 -4.06 -2.49
CA PRO A 184 0.47 -5.33 -2.31
C PRO A 184 0.02 -5.97 -3.63
N ILE A 185 -0.14 -5.17 -4.69
CA ILE A 185 -0.61 -5.64 -6.00
C ILE A 185 0.60 -5.93 -6.89
N SER A 186 1.39 -4.91 -7.20
CA SER A 186 2.51 -5.00 -8.15
C SER A 186 3.73 -5.73 -7.59
N ARG A 187 3.86 -5.81 -6.26
CA ARG A 187 5.01 -6.38 -5.54
C ARG A 187 6.34 -5.66 -5.82
N VAL A 188 6.28 -4.41 -6.26
CA VAL A 188 7.45 -3.53 -6.45
C VAL A 188 7.66 -2.65 -5.20
N SER A 189 8.91 -2.46 -4.81
CA SER A 189 9.36 -1.57 -3.73
C SER A 189 10.27 -0.46 -4.28
N TRP A 190 10.55 0.56 -3.48
CA TRP A 190 11.49 1.65 -3.80
C TRP A 190 11.22 2.34 -5.15
N ASP A 191 9.96 2.45 -5.58
CA ASP A 191 9.64 3.19 -6.80
C ASP A 191 8.19 3.66 -6.94
N ASN A 192 8.05 4.64 -7.84
CA ASN A 192 6.78 5.04 -8.45
C ASN A 192 6.73 4.56 -9.91
N TYR A 193 5.56 4.23 -10.43
CA TYR A 193 5.39 3.71 -11.79
C TYR A 193 4.01 4.06 -12.33
N ALA A 194 3.92 4.14 -13.65
CA ALA A 194 2.64 4.22 -14.35
C ALA A 194 2.15 2.81 -14.71
N THR A 195 0.93 2.46 -14.32
CA THR A 195 0.34 1.14 -14.59
C THR A 195 -0.43 1.13 -15.90
N PHE A 196 -0.29 0.07 -16.67
CA PHE A 196 -0.97 -0.12 -17.96
C PHE A 196 -1.67 -1.47 -18.02
N SER A 197 -2.83 -1.53 -18.66
CA SER A 197 -3.44 -2.81 -18.99
C SER A 197 -2.53 -3.62 -19.92
N LYS A 198 -2.66 -4.95 -19.90
CA LYS A 198 -1.93 -5.83 -20.82
C LYS A 198 -2.20 -5.49 -22.28
N VAL A 199 -3.45 -5.13 -22.61
CA VAL A 199 -3.89 -4.78 -23.97
C VAL A 199 -3.23 -3.48 -24.44
N ASP A 200 -3.26 -2.43 -23.61
CA ASP A 200 -2.67 -1.14 -23.97
C ASP A 200 -1.16 -1.22 -24.06
N ALA A 201 -0.52 -1.98 -23.16
CA ALA A 201 0.92 -2.19 -23.18
C ALA A 201 1.39 -2.84 -24.49
N GLN A 202 0.66 -3.85 -24.98
CA GLN A 202 0.95 -4.48 -26.27
C GLN A 202 0.76 -3.49 -27.43
N ALA A 203 -0.31 -2.70 -27.42
CA ALA A 203 -0.58 -1.70 -28.46
C ALA A 203 0.46 -0.56 -28.49
N LEU A 204 0.98 -0.16 -27.32
CA LEU A 204 1.96 0.91 -27.15
C LEU A 204 3.42 0.43 -27.22
N GLY A 205 3.66 -0.88 -27.30
CA GLY A 205 5.01 -1.46 -27.30
C GLY A 205 5.73 -1.36 -25.95
N ILE A 206 4.99 -1.28 -24.85
CA ILE A 206 5.54 -1.28 -23.48
C ILE A 206 5.93 -2.71 -23.11
N VAL A 207 7.15 -2.87 -22.61
CA VAL A 207 7.73 -4.17 -22.23
C VAL A 207 8.16 -4.14 -20.77
N ASN A 208 7.75 -5.16 -20.02
CA ASN A 208 8.41 -5.58 -18.78
C ASN A 208 9.04 -6.96 -18.97
N LYS A 209 10.29 -7.14 -18.55
CA LYS A 209 11.03 -8.41 -18.73
C LYS A 209 11.97 -8.67 -17.56
N HIS A 210 12.15 -9.94 -17.22
CA HIS A 210 13.15 -10.32 -16.23
C HIS A 210 14.55 -10.32 -16.85
N ALA A 211 15.49 -9.71 -16.13
CA ALA A 211 16.91 -9.79 -16.42
C ALA A 211 17.48 -11.12 -15.91
N ALA A 212 18.68 -11.49 -16.38
CA ALA A 212 19.33 -12.76 -16.01
C ALA A 212 19.62 -12.90 -14.50
N ASN A 213 19.62 -11.79 -13.76
CA ASN A 213 19.80 -11.77 -12.31
C ASN A 213 18.46 -11.82 -11.53
N GLY A 214 17.34 -12.10 -12.21
CA GLY A 214 16.00 -12.24 -11.61
C GLY A 214 15.19 -10.95 -11.50
N GLY A 215 15.82 -9.77 -11.48
CA GLY A 215 15.09 -8.51 -11.36
C GLY A 215 14.32 -8.11 -12.61
N LEU A 216 13.37 -7.19 -12.44
CA LEU A 216 12.42 -6.78 -13.47
C LEU A 216 12.86 -5.47 -14.13
N ASP A 217 13.00 -5.47 -15.46
CA ASP A 217 13.21 -4.26 -16.25
C ASP A 217 11.87 -3.81 -16.88
N GLY A 218 11.68 -2.51 -17.05
CA GLY A 218 10.50 -1.94 -17.72
C GLY A 218 10.79 -0.79 -18.65
N SER A 219 9.89 -0.56 -19.60
CA SER A 219 9.99 0.58 -20.52
C SER A 219 9.75 1.90 -19.78
N TYR A 220 10.31 2.99 -20.30
CA TYR A 220 9.88 4.33 -19.90
C TYR A 220 8.77 4.83 -20.83
N VAL A 221 7.87 5.63 -20.27
CA VAL A 221 6.88 6.40 -21.03
C VAL A 221 6.93 7.86 -20.64
N THR A 222 6.54 8.73 -21.57
CA THR A 222 6.29 10.14 -21.31
C THR A 222 4.78 10.33 -21.24
N LEU A 223 4.30 10.85 -20.12
CA LEU A 223 2.91 11.23 -19.91
C LEU A 223 2.81 12.75 -19.99
N THR A 224 1.80 13.24 -20.72
CA THR A 224 1.51 14.68 -20.82
C THR A 224 0.04 14.95 -20.54
N VAL A 225 -0.21 15.84 -19.57
CA VAL A 225 -1.54 16.35 -19.18
C VAL A 225 -1.49 17.88 -19.25
N GLY A 226 -2.25 18.46 -20.20
CA GLY A 226 -2.16 19.88 -20.50
C GLY A 226 -0.73 20.30 -20.87
N ASN A 227 -0.13 21.19 -20.07
CA ASN A 227 1.24 21.69 -20.28
C ASN A 227 2.30 20.95 -19.43
N THR A 228 1.88 19.98 -18.61
CA THR A 228 2.78 19.24 -17.72
C THR A 228 3.18 17.93 -18.42
N THR A 229 4.47 17.61 -18.42
CA THR A 229 5.03 16.38 -18.98
C THR A 229 5.94 15.71 -17.97
N LEU A 230 5.80 14.40 -17.76
CA LEU A 230 6.66 13.59 -16.89
C LEU A 230 7.12 12.32 -17.60
N LYS A 231 8.42 11.99 -17.45
CA LYS A 231 8.96 10.68 -17.84
C LYS A 231 8.85 9.73 -16.65
N VAL A 232 8.15 8.62 -16.82
CA VAL A 232 7.83 7.68 -15.75
C VAL A 232 8.09 6.24 -16.20
N PRO A 233 8.56 5.35 -15.31
CA PRO A 233 8.70 3.94 -15.65
C PRO A 233 7.31 3.29 -15.77
N ALA A 234 7.12 2.41 -16.74
CA ALA A 234 5.85 1.75 -17.02
C ALA A 234 5.84 0.31 -16.49
N LEU A 235 4.74 -0.06 -15.85
CA LEU A 235 4.49 -1.39 -15.30
C LEU A 235 3.18 -1.95 -15.86
N ILE A 236 3.22 -3.16 -16.38
CA ILE A 236 2.05 -3.88 -16.89
C ILE A 236 1.31 -4.48 -15.71
N GLN A 237 0.03 -4.12 -15.59
CA GLN A 237 -0.85 -4.54 -14.50
C GLN A 237 -2.05 -5.31 -15.09
N PRO A 238 -2.02 -6.66 -15.03
CA PRO A 238 -3.19 -7.47 -15.36
C PRO A 238 -4.41 -7.09 -14.52
N GLY A 239 -5.61 -7.16 -15.11
CA GLY A 239 -6.88 -6.76 -14.48
C GLY A 239 -7.18 -5.26 -14.57
N GLN A 240 -6.24 -4.42 -15.05
CA GLN A 240 -6.51 -3.01 -15.29
C GLN A 240 -7.39 -2.83 -16.53
N ALA A 241 -8.39 -1.95 -16.42
CA ALA A 241 -9.28 -1.62 -17.53
C ALA A 241 -8.51 -1.00 -18.72
N PRO A 242 -8.72 -1.46 -19.97
CA PRO A 242 -8.12 -0.84 -21.14
C PRO A 242 -8.49 0.63 -21.29
N GLY A 243 -7.59 1.43 -21.85
CA GLY A 243 -7.77 2.89 -22.00
C GLY A 243 -7.47 3.70 -20.75
N THR A 244 -6.97 3.06 -19.68
CA THR A 244 -6.65 3.73 -18.41
C THR A 244 -5.17 3.59 -18.05
N ILE A 245 -4.62 4.59 -17.37
CA ILE A 245 -3.25 4.62 -16.82
C ILE A 245 -3.36 4.95 -15.34
N GLY A 246 -2.79 4.15 -14.44
CA GLY A 246 -2.68 4.51 -13.03
C GLY A 246 -1.36 5.18 -12.74
N LEU A 247 -1.31 6.22 -11.90
CA LEU A 247 -0.05 6.77 -11.38
C LEU A 247 -0.20 7.21 -9.91
N ALA A 248 0.70 6.74 -9.05
CA ALA A 248 0.62 7.04 -7.63
C ALA A 248 1.15 8.44 -7.29
N LEU A 249 0.52 9.08 -6.31
CA LEU A 249 0.96 10.31 -5.64
C LEU A 249 1.94 9.99 -4.49
N GLY A 250 2.59 11.01 -3.94
CA GLY A 250 3.43 10.90 -2.75
C GLY A 250 4.92 10.59 -2.97
N TYR A 251 5.38 10.51 -4.23
CA TYR A 251 6.79 10.31 -4.60
C TYR A 251 7.43 11.56 -5.22
N GLY A 252 8.73 11.52 -5.52
CA GLY A 252 9.46 12.59 -6.20
C GLY A 252 9.75 13.83 -5.34
N ARG A 253 9.71 13.67 -4.01
CA ARG A 253 10.21 14.66 -3.04
C ARG A 253 11.72 14.81 -3.19
N LYS A 254 12.23 16.03 -2.98
CA LYS A 254 13.68 16.32 -3.07
C LYS A 254 14.21 17.02 -1.83
N SER A 255 13.43 17.96 -1.29
CA SER A 255 13.86 18.78 -0.16
C SER A 255 13.85 17.99 1.15
N GLY A 256 14.89 18.20 1.98
CA GLY A 256 15.02 17.56 3.29
C GLY A 256 15.30 16.06 3.27
N LEU A 257 15.60 15.48 2.09
CA LEU A 257 15.84 14.06 1.91
C LEU A 257 17.29 13.77 1.51
N LYS A 258 17.84 12.67 2.03
CA LYS A 258 19.06 12.07 1.49
C LYS A 258 18.81 11.62 0.05
N GLU A 259 19.84 11.63 -0.79
CA GLU A 259 19.75 11.26 -2.21
C GLU A 259 19.08 9.88 -2.43
N LEU A 260 19.40 8.89 -1.59
CA LEU A 260 18.80 7.55 -1.66
C LEU A 260 17.29 7.51 -1.40
N MET A 261 16.72 8.54 -0.76
CA MET A 261 15.28 8.65 -0.48
C MET A 261 14.55 9.52 -1.51
N GLN A 262 15.26 10.11 -2.48
CA GLN A 262 14.67 10.91 -3.57
C GLN A 262 14.19 9.98 -4.70
N VAL A 263 13.13 9.22 -4.39
CA VAL A 263 12.65 8.11 -5.22
C VAL A 263 11.38 8.48 -5.99
N GLY A 264 11.26 7.96 -7.21
CA GLY A 264 10.09 8.10 -8.06
C GLY A 264 9.90 9.51 -8.63
N VAL A 265 8.67 9.81 -9.07
CA VAL A 265 8.28 11.10 -9.66
C VAL A 265 7.14 11.75 -8.89
N ASN A 266 7.10 13.09 -8.92
CA ASN A 266 6.00 13.85 -8.36
C ASN A 266 4.88 14.00 -9.39
N ALA A 267 3.77 13.30 -9.17
CA ALA A 267 2.60 13.31 -10.05
C ALA A 267 1.55 14.39 -9.68
N TYR A 268 1.75 15.19 -8.61
CA TYR A 268 0.79 16.23 -8.21
C TYR A 268 0.56 17.28 -9.30
N GLY A 269 1.54 17.54 -10.17
CA GLY A 269 1.37 18.43 -11.34
C GLY A 269 0.31 17.97 -12.35
N PHE A 270 -0.14 16.72 -12.27
CA PHE A 270 -1.27 16.20 -13.06
C PHE A 270 -2.62 16.34 -12.34
N TYR A 271 -2.67 16.69 -11.05
CA TYR A 271 -3.90 16.78 -10.26
C TYR A 271 -4.69 18.09 -10.54
N GLN A 272 -4.92 18.39 -11.83
CA GLN A 272 -5.55 19.63 -12.27
C GLN A 272 -7.01 19.71 -11.81
N ALA A 273 -7.43 20.90 -11.39
CA ALA A 273 -8.77 21.15 -10.82
C ALA A 273 -9.15 20.20 -9.65
N PHE A 274 -8.16 19.62 -8.98
CA PHE A 274 -8.34 18.64 -7.90
C PHE A 274 -9.16 17.41 -8.33
N GLN A 275 -9.09 17.05 -9.61
CA GLN A 275 -9.72 15.83 -10.13
C GLN A 275 -8.67 14.72 -10.27
N PRO A 276 -8.93 13.51 -9.74
CA PRO A 276 -7.98 12.40 -9.85
C PRO A 276 -7.93 11.81 -11.25
N VAL A 277 -8.98 12.03 -12.06
CA VAL A 277 -9.07 11.55 -13.45
C VAL A 277 -8.72 12.69 -14.40
N GLN A 278 -7.81 12.42 -15.34
CA GLN A 278 -7.30 13.38 -16.30
C GLN A 278 -7.22 12.77 -17.70
N GLU A 279 -7.46 13.58 -18.73
CA GLU A 279 -7.09 13.19 -20.09
C GLU A 279 -5.56 13.24 -20.23
N VAL A 280 -4.97 12.17 -20.76
CA VAL A 280 -3.51 12.04 -20.85
C VAL A 280 -3.10 11.60 -22.25
N SER A 281 -1.98 12.15 -22.74
CA SER A 281 -1.28 11.61 -23.89
C SER A 281 -0.06 10.83 -23.43
N VAL A 282 0.17 9.67 -24.06
CA VAL A 282 1.26 8.75 -23.73
C VAL A 282 2.14 8.53 -24.96
N ALA A 283 3.45 8.56 -24.75
CA ALA A 283 4.43 8.21 -25.77
C ALA A 283 5.53 7.33 -25.16
N LEU A 284 6.00 6.34 -25.92
CA LEU A 284 7.13 5.52 -25.51
C LEU A 284 8.40 6.39 -25.43
N ALA A 285 9.15 6.26 -24.34
CA ALA A 285 10.39 6.99 -24.13
C ALA A 285 11.61 6.05 -24.21
N SER A 286 12.77 6.63 -24.50
CA SER A 286 14.01 5.85 -24.61
C SER A 286 14.53 5.37 -23.25
N GLY A 287 15.15 4.20 -23.26
CA GLY A 287 15.76 3.56 -22.10
C GLY A 287 14.85 2.54 -21.41
N MET A 288 15.45 1.75 -20.53
CA MET A 288 14.77 0.81 -19.65
C MET A 288 15.02 1.20 -18.20
N HIS A 289 14.02 1.00 -17.37
CA HIS A 289 14.06 1.19 -15.94
C HIS A 289 14.28 -0.15 -15.23
N GLU A 290 15.04 -0.15 -14.14
CA GLU A 290 15.27 -1.33 -13.30
C GLU A 290 14.41 -1.26 -12.02
N PHE A 291 13.43 -2.15 -11.91
CA PHE A 291 12.54 -2.26 -10.75
C PHE A 291 13.09 -3.21 -9.69
N ALA A 292 12.87 -2.86 -8.43
CA ALA A 292 13.04 -3.76 -7.29
C ALA A 292 11.73 -4.53 -7.03
N SER A 293 11.43 -5.50 -7.89
CA SER A 293 10.33 -6.44 -7.68
C SER A 293 10.71 -7.52 -6.69
N VAL A 294 9.90 -7.73 -5.66
CA VAL A 294 10.11 -8.77 -4.64
C VAL A 294 9.59 -10.13 -5.13
N GLN A 295 8.57 -10.13 -5.98
CA GLN A 295 8.00 -11.34 -6.56
C GLN A 295 8.38 -11.46 -8.04
N LEU A 296 8.93 -12.61 -8.46
CA LEU A 296 9.28 -12.87 -9.86
C LEU A 296 8.07 -13.40 -10.64
N GLN A 297 7.54 -14.54 -10.21
CA GLN A 297 6.47 -15.23 -10.93
C GLN A 297 5.10 -14.66 -10.55
N ASN A 298 4.27 -14.40 -11.55
CA ASN A 298 2.97 -13.78 -11.36
C ASN A 298 1.81 -14.77 -11.18
N THR A 299 1.87 -15.96 -11.79
CA THR A 299 0.78 -16.94 -11.83
C THR A 299 1.02 -18.17 -10.93
N LEU A 300 -0.02 -18.96 -10.69
CA LEU A 300 0.02 -20.14 -9.79
C LEU A 300 0.33 -21.48 -10.50
N MET A 301 0.35 -21.52 -11.83
CA MET A 301 0.70 -22.71 -12.65
C MET A 301 -0.22 -23.92 -12.46
N GLY A 302 -1.49 -23.73 -12.11
CA GLY A 302 -2.42 -24.85 -11.85
C GLY A 302 -1.99 -25.73 -10.64
N ARG A 303 -1.40 -25.09 -9.62
CA ARG A 303 -1.03 -25.73 -8.35
C ARG A 303 -2.14 -25.55 -7.32
N GLY A 304 -3.23 -26.27 -7.50
CA GLY A 304 -4.39 -26.25 -6.60
C GLY A 304 -4.12 -26.78 -5.18
N ASP A 305 -2.94 -27.33 -4.91
CA ASP A 305 -2.50 -27.74 -3.58
C ASP A 305 -1.95 -26.57 -2.72
N ILE A 306 -1.71 -25.40 -3.33
CA ILE A 306 -1.23 -24.20 -2.63
C ILE A 306 -2.39 -23.35 -2.09
N ILE A 307 -3.33 -22.97 -2.97
CA ILE A 307 -4.56 -22.26 -2.62
C ILE A 307 -5.73 -23.10 -3.13
N LYS A 308 -6.47 -23.69 -2.19
CA LYS A 308 -7.69 -24.44 -2.48
C LYS A 308 -8.87 -23.49 -2.41
N GLU A 309 -9.49 -23.24 -3.56
CA GLU A 309 -10.70 -22.44 -3.65
C GLU A 309 -11.91 -23.32 -3.93
N THR A 310 -13.07 -22.89 -3.46
CA THR A 310 -14.35 -23.51 -3.75
C THR A 310 -15.43 -22.45 -3.74
N THR A 311 -16.58 -22.75 -4.33
CA THR A 311 -17.73 -21.84 -4.30
C THR A 311 -18.54 -22.05 -3.04
N LEU A 312 -19.31 -21.03 -2.65
CA LEU A 312 -20.22 -21.12 -1.51
C LEU A 312 -21.26 -22.25 -1.70
N GLU A 313 -21.71 -22.48 -2.93
CA GLU A 313 -22.64 -23.57 -3.23
C GLU A 313 -22.02 -24.94 -2.95
N ILE A 314 -20.82 -25.21 -3.45
CA ILE A 314 -20.10 -26.47 -3.22
C ILE A 314 -19.82 -26.62 -1.73
N PHE A 315 -19.30 -25.58 -1.07
CA PHE A 315 -19.06 -25.59 0.38
C PHE A 315 -20.29 -26.01 1.20
N ASN A 316 -21.49 -25.57 0.79
CA ASN A 316 -22.74 -25.87 1.50
C ASN A 316 -23.36 -27.23 1.14
N THR A 317 -23.16 -27.73 -0.08
CA THR A 317 -23.89 -28.89 -0.63
C THR A 317 -23.03 -30.15 -0.77
N ALA A 318 -21.73 -29.98 -0.96
CA ALA A 318 -20.76 -31.05 -1.19
C ALA A 318 -20.08 -31.48 0.12
N LYS A 319 -19.54 -32.70 0.12
CA LYS A 319 -18.76 -33.19 1.26
C LYS A 319 -17.37 -32.58 1.26
N ALA A 320 -16.76 -32.41 2.44
CA ALA A 320 -15.44 -31.81 2.58
C ALA A 320 -14.36 -32.54 1.77
N GLU A 321 -14.47 -33.85 1.60
CA GLU A 321 -13.54 -34.66 0.82
C GLU A 321 -13.53 -34.28 -0.69
N GLN A 322 -14.57 -33.60 -1.19
CA GLN A 322 -14.68 -33.20 -2.60
C GLN A 322 -14.04 -31.84 -2.90
N TRP A 323 -13.83 -30.98 -1.89
CA TRP A 323 -13.29 -29.62 -2.10
C TRP A 323 -12.10 -29.29 -1.18
N ASN A 324 -11.87 -30.10 -0.15
CA ASN A 324 -10.71 -30.03 0.75
C ASN A 324 -10.05 -31.41 0.85
N GLU A 325 -9.71 -31.97 -0.31
CA GLU A 325 -9.07 -33.27 -0.41
C GLU A 325 -7.71 -33.28 0.31
N LYS A 326 -7.41 -34.38 0.99
CA LYS A 326 -6.11 -34.62 1.64
C LYS A 326 -5.35 -35.69 0.86
N PRO A 327 -4.02 -35.54 0.67
CA PRO A 327 -3.25 -36.51 -0.09
C PRO A 327 -3.29 -37.90 0.57
N VAL A 328 -3.36 -38.93 -0.27
CA VAL A 328 -3.33 -40.34 0.11
C VAL A 328 -2.11 -41.04 -0.48
N VAL A 329 -1.72 -42.15 0.12
CA VAL A 329 -0.63 -43.03 -0.34
C VAL A 329 -1.09 -44.48 -0.34
N SER A 330 -0.46 -45.33 -1.15
CA SER A 330 -0.78 -46.76 -1.19
C SER A 330 0.03 -47.54 -0.16
N LEU A 331 -0.64 -48.28 0.72
CA LEU A 331 -0.06 -49.30 1.58
C LEU A 331 -0.81 -50.62 1.37
N ASN A 332 -0.07 -51.69 1.04
CA ASN A 332 -0.64 -53.02 0.78
C ASN A 332 -1.87 -52.99 -0.16
N HIS A 333 -1.74 -52.25 -1.26
CA HIS A 333 -2.82 -52.04 -2.24
C HIS A 333 -4.11 -51.41 -1.67
N GLN A 334 -4.00 -50.63 -0.60
CA GLN A 334 -5.08 -49.83 -0.02
C GLN A 334 -4.64 -48.37 0.09
N GLU A 335 -5.55 -47.43 -0.14
CA GLU A 335 -5.28 -46.01 0.06
C GLU A 335 -5.41 -45.65 1.53
N VAL A 336 -4.40 -44.97 2.06
CA VAL A 336 -4.37 -44.45 3.43
C VAL A 336 -3.97 -42.96 3.41
N PRO A 337 -4.38 -42.15 4.41
CA PRO A 337 -3.94 -40.76 4.49
C PRO A 337 -2.41 -40.65 4.52
N ALA A 338 -1.83 -39.74 3.75
CA ALA A 338 -0.37 -39.57 3.68
C ALA A 338 0.26 -39.31 5.06
N SER A 339 -0.44 -38.62 5.95
CA SER A 339 0.01 -38.32 7.32
C SER A 339 0.05 -39.54 8.26
N SER A 340 -0.47 -40.69 7.85
CA SER A 340 -0.44 -41.93 8.65
C SER A 340 0.80 -42.78 8.40
N VAL A 341 1.59 -42.43 7.39
CA VAL A 341 2.79 -43.16 7.00
C VAL A 341 4.01 -42.39 7.44
N ASP A 342 4.70 -42.90 8.45
CA ASP A 342 5.93 -42.35 8.96
C ASP A 342 6.90 -43.50 9.29
N LEU A 343 8.18 -43.31 8.98
CA LEU A 343 9.23 -44.24 9.36
C LEU A 343 9.78 -43.95 10.75
N TRP A 344 9.51 -42.76 11.30
CA TRP A 344 10.07 -42.29 12.56
C TRP A 344 9.02 -42.29 13.67
N ASP A 345 9.50 -42.35 14.91
CA ASP A 345 8.66 -42.18 16.08
C ASP A 345 8.40 -40.69 16.36
N SER A 346 7.18 -40.37 16.78
CA SER A 346 6.81 -39.01 17.18
C SER A 346 7.28 -38.66 18.60
N PHE A 347 7.51 -37.38 18.86
CA PHE A 347 7.77 -36.87 20.21
C PHE A 347 6.47 -36.50 20.91
N ASP A 348 6.36 -36.82 22.20
CA ASP A 348 5.20 -36.45 23.02
C ASP A 348 5.15 -34.93 23.26
N ARG A 349 4.05 -34.31 22.84
CA ARG A 349 3.73 -32.89 23.05
C ARG A 349 2.33 -32.72 23.67
N SER A 350 1.77 -33.78 24.24
CA SER A 350 0.43 -33.78 24.84
C SER A 350 0.36 -33.03 26.17
N ILE A 351 1.51 -32.86 26.83
CA ILE A 351 1.65 -32.13 28.09
C ILE A 351 2.33 -30.78 27.82
N GLY A 352 1.73 -29.69 28.31
CA GLY A 352 2.23 -28.33 28.13
C GLY A 352 1.48 -27.56 27.04
N HIS A 353 2.01 -26.39 26.66
CA HIS A 353 1.40 -25.55 25.64
C HIS A 353 1.90 -25.95 24.25
N HIS A 354 1.01 -26.53 23.44
CA HIS A 354 1.23 -26.76 22.02
C HIS A 354 0.61 -25.62 21.22
N PHE A 355 1.42 -24.83 20.52
CA PHE A 355 0.97 -23.65 19.79
C PHE A 355 0.61 -23.96 18.34
N ASN A 356 -0.41 -23.25 17.84
CA ASN A 356 -0.82 -23.25 16.45
C ASN A 356 -1.09 -21.82 15.99
N LEU A 357 -0.96 -21.59 14.69
CA LEU A 357 -1.33 -20.34 14.02
C LEU A 357 -2.31 -20.68 12.89
N SER A 358 -3.41 -19.93 12.81
CA SER A 358 -4.44 -20.14 11.79
C SER A 358 -4.62 -18.87 10.97
N ILE A 359 -4.69 -19.02 9.65
CA ILE A 359 -4.92 -17.94 8.70
C ILE A 359 -6.20 -18.25 7.93
N ASP A 360 -7.17 -17.34 7.98
CA ASP A 360 -8.33 -17.37 7.10
C ASP A 360 -8.04 -16.53 5.85
N LEU A 361 -7.96 -17.19 4.70
CA LEU A 361 -7.67 -16.54 3.42
C LEU A 361 -8.80 -15.61 2.97
N ASN A 362 -10.06 -15.83 3.42
CA ASN A 362 -11.17 -14.92 3.09
C ASN A 362 -11.00 -13.54 3.76
N ALA A 363 -10.38 -13.50 4.95
CA ALA A 363 -10.12 -12.27 5.67
C ALA A 363 -8.86 -11.54 5.16
N CYS A 364 -8.03 -12.20 4.34
CA CYS A 364 -6.79 -11.64 3.84
C CYS A 364 -7.03 -10.74 2.62
N THR A 365 -6.94 -9.43 2.80
CA THR A 365 -7.08 -8.44 1.71
C THR A 365 -5.75 -8.04 1.07
N GLY A 366 -4.63 -8.57 1.58
CA GLY A 366 -3.29 -8.18 1.13
C GLY A 366 -2.78 -6.83 1.67
N CYS A 367 -3.40 -6.24 2.70
CA CYS A 367 -3.04 -4.89 3.19
C CYS A 367 -1.58 -4.71 3.65
N GLY A 368 -0.91 -5.79 4.06
CA GLY A 368 0.52 -5.84 4.38
C GLY A 368 0.94 -5.18 5.69
N ALA A 369 0.02 -4.66 6.51
CA ALA A 369 0.34 -4.09 7.83
C ALA A 369 1.02 -5.11 8.77
N CYS A 370 0.70 -6.39 8.61
CA CYS A 370 1.35 -7.49 9.34
C CYS A 370 2.86 -7.60 9.05
N VAL A 371 3.33 -7.16 7.88
CA VAL A 371 4.76 -7.14 7.51
C VAL A 371 5.52 -6.04 8.27
N ILE A 372 4.87 -4.90 8.56
CA ILE A 372 5.51 -3.75 9.22
C ILE A 372 5.53 -3.88 10.75
N ALA A 373 4.42 -4.33 11.37
CA ALA A 373 4.53 -5.12 12.62
C ALA A 373 5.39 -6.35 12.31
N CYS A 374 5.82 -7.24 13.19
CA CYS A 374 6.87 -8.21 12.85
C CYS A 374 8.23 -7.55 12.53
N HIS A 375 8.38 -6.69 11.52
CA HIS A 375 9.63 -5.94 11.29
C HIS A 375 9.96 -5.01 12.46
N ALA A 376 8.96 -4.25 12.92
CA ALA A 376 9.09 -3.35 14.06
C ALA A 376 9.51 -4.09 15.34
N GLU A 377 8.86 -5.23 15.63
CA GLU A 377 9.18 -6.03 16.83
C GLU A 377 10.51 -6.78 16.73
N ASN A 378 10.86 -7.28 15.55
CA ASN A 378 12.01 -8.18 15.38
C ASN A 378 13.29 -7.48 14.90
N ASN A 379 13.29 -6.15 14.78
CA ASN A 379 14.44 -5.35 14.34
C ASN A 379 15.02 -5.81 12.99
N VAL A 380 14.14 -6.19 12.06
CA VAL A 380 14.56 -6.59 10.72
C VAL A 380 15.18 -5.37 10.00
N PRO A 381 16.41 -5.46 9.48
CA PRO A 381 17.09 -4.32 8.88
C PRO A 381 16.46 -3.97 7.53
N VAL A 382 16.50 -2.69 7.17
CA VAL A 382 16.06 -2.22 5.87
C VAL A 382 17.11 -2.48 4.80
N VAL A 383 16.69 -3.03 3.67
CA VAL A 383 17.50 -3.29 2.48
C VAL A 383 17.22 -2.24 1.40
N GLY A 384 18.27 -1.74 0.76
CA GLY A 384 18.15 -0.78 -0.34
C GLY A 384 17.72 -1.41 -1.67
N LYS A 385 17.18 -0.58 -2.56
CA LYS A 385 16.68 -0.97 -3.90
C LYS A 385 17.58 -1.95 -4.66
N ALA A 386 18.90 -1.73 -4.65
CA ALA A 386 19.85 -2.51 -5.45
C ALA A 386 19.98 -3.99 -5.04
N GLU A 387 19.86 -4.31 -3.74
CA GLU A 387 19.91 -5.71 -3.27
C GLU A 387 18.55 -6.38 -3.36
N ILE A 388 17.44 -5.66 -3.13
CA ILE A 388 16.08 -6.17 -3.39
C ILE A 388 15.91 -6.54 -4.86
N ARG A 389 16.44 -5.73 -5.78
CA ARG A 389 16.46 -6.00 -7.23
C ARG A 389 17.24 -7.27 -7.63
N LYS A 390 18.05 -7.82 -6.72
CA LYS A 390 18.74 -9.11 -6.87
C LYS A 390 18.06 -10.24 -6.09
N SER A 391 16.83 -10.01 -5.63
CA SER A 391 16.03 -10.95 -4.83
C SER A 391 16.73 -11.34 -3.52
N ARG A 392 17.28 -10.33 -2.82
CA ARG A 392 17.96 -10.45 -1.52
C ARG A 392 17.38 -9.48 -0.49
N ASP A 393 16.06 -9.47 -0.42
CA ASP A 393 15.28 -8.75 0.58
C ASP A 393 15.27 -9.49 1.93
N MET A 394 14.96 -8.77 2.99
CA MET A 394 14.88 -9.31 4.35
C MET A 394 13.44 -9.13 4.87
N HIS A 395 12.56 -10.09 4.55
CA HIS A 395 11.21 -10.16 5.09
C HIS A 395 10.96 -11.54 5.73
N TRP A 396 10.58 -11.57 7.01
CA TRP A 396 10.30 -12.83 7.73
C TRP A 396 8.92 -13.42 7.40
N LEU A 397 7.98 -12.55 7.06
CA LEU A 397 6.71 -12.93 6.47
C LEU A 397 6.50 -12.13 5.20
N ARG A 398 5.92 -12.79 4.20
CA ARG A 398 5.59 -12.16 2.92
C ARG A 398 4.13 -12.41 2.59
N ILE A 399 3.56 -11.52 1.80
CA ILE A 399 2.25 -11.72 1.20
C ILE A 399 2.48 -12.06 -0.26
N ASP A 400 2.18 -13.30 -0.64
CA ASP A 400 2.21 -13.74 -2.02
C ASP A 400 0.93 -13.29 -2.71
N ARG A 401 1.05 -12.90 -3.99
CA ARG A 401 -0.08 -12.58 -4.86
C ARG A 401 -0.03 -13.50 -6.07
N TYR A 402 -1.14 -14.17 -6.39
CA TYR A 402 -1.23 -14.99 -7.60
C TYR A 402 -2.30 -14.46 -8.56
N TYR A 403 -1.98 -14.47 -9.84
CA TYR A 403 -2.92 -14.26 -10.93
C TYR A 403 -3.25 -15.59 -11.62
N SER A 404 -4.47 -15.73 -12.13
CA SER A 404 -4.78 -16.81 -13.07
C SER A 404 -4.24 -16.51 -14.47
N SER A 405 -3.81 -17.54 -15.19
CA SER A 405 -3.41 -17.41 -16.61
C SER A 405 -4.61 -17.44 -17.55
N GLU A 406 -5.59 -18.28 -17.24
CA GLU A 406 -6.93 -18.24 -17.79
C GLU A 406 -7.78 -17.20 -17.02
N THR A 407 -9.09 -17.18 -17.26
CA THR A 407 -10.02 -16.29 -16.57
C THR A 407 -10.31 -16.70 -15.12
N SER A 408 -9.89 -17.90 -14.71
CA SER A 408 -10.03 -18.41 -13.34
C SER A 408 -8.92 -19.40 -12.97
N PHE A 409 -8.68 -19.61 -11.67
CA PHE A 409 -7.74 -20.63 -11.19
C PHE A 409 -8.16 -22.06 -11.55
N GLU A 410 -9.46 -22.32 -11.61
CA GLU A 410 -9.98 -23.62 -12.08
C GLU A 410 -9.65 -23.84 -13.57
N GLY A 411 -9.69 -22.78 -14.38
CA GLY A 411 -9.24 -22.85 -15.78
C GLY A 411 -7.77 -23.23 -15.91
N ASP A 412 -6.91 -22.71 -15.02
CA ASP A 412 -5.48 -23.08 -14.98
C ASP A 412 -5.27 -24.55 -14.62
N ASN A 413 -6.07 -25.09 -13.67
CA ASN A 413 -6.04 -26.50 -13.30
C ASN A 413 -6.46 -27.38 -14.48
N GLN A 414 -7.62 -27.09 -15.08
CA GLN A 414 -8.14 -27.85 -16.22
C GLN A 414 -7.15 -27.88 -17.38
N LYS A 415 -6.58 -26.73 -17.73
CA LYS A 415 -5.58 -26.63 -18.81
C LYS A 415 -4.36 -27.52 -18.57
N LYS A 416 -3.86 -27.54 -17.33
CA LYS A 416 -2.72 -28.39 -16.94
C LYS A 416 -3.07 -29.87 -16.99
N ASP A 417 -4.26 -30.23 -16.51
CA ASP A 417 -4.70 -31.63 -16.43
C ASP A 417 -5.05 -32.21 -17.80
N ASP A 418 -5.45 -31.34 -18.75
CA ASP A 418 -5.75 -31.70 -20.14
C ASP A 418 -4.50 -31.81 -21.04
N PHE A 419 -3.29 -31.54 -20.53
CA PHE A 419 -2.09 -31.66 -21.35
C PHE A 419 -1.92 -33.06 -21.94
N ASN A 420 -1.76 -33.11 -23.25
CA ASN A 420 -1.66 -34.35 -24.01
C ASN A 420 -0.34 -34.41 -24.79
N GLY A 421 0.57 -35.26 -24.31
CA GLY A 421 1.89 -35.41 -24.91
C GLY A 421 2.83 -34.22 -24.65
N LEU A 422 3.97 -34.23 -25.35
CA LEU A 422 5.02 -33.22 -25.17
C LEU A 422 4.86 -31.99 -26.08
N PHE A 423 4.35 -32.21 -27.30
CA PHE A 423 4.23 -31.19 -28.37
C PHE A 423 2.79 -31.08 -28.86
N GLY A 424 2.50 -30.03 -29.62
CA GLY A 424 1.16 -29.72 -30.13
C GLY A 424 0.49 -28.62 -29.32
N ASP A 425 -0.72 -28.24 -29.71
CA ASP A 425 -1.45 -27.13 -29.08
C ASP A 425 -1.86 -27.45 -27.63
N GLU A 426 -2.05 -28.73 -27.30
CA GLU A 426 -2.29 -29.26 -25.95
C GLU A 426 -1.02 -29.89 -25.33
N GLY A 427 0.14 -29.71 -25.96
CA GLY A 427 1.40 -30.28 -25.49
C GLY A 427 1.92 -29.58 -24.25
N SER A 428 2.40 -30.36 -23.28
CA SER A 428 2.92 -29.84 -22.00
C SER A 428 4.04 -28.79 -22.15
N LEU A 429 4.93 -28.91 -23.14
CA LEU A 429 6.05 -27.98 -23.32
C LEU A 429 5.58 -26.53 -23.60
N GLY A 430 4.58 -26.38 -24.47
CA GLY A 430 4.00 -25.07 -24.78
C GLY A 430 3.00 -24.63 -23.71
N GLY A 431 2.20 -25.58 -23.21
CA GLY A 431 1.16 -25.32 -22.21
C GLY A 431 1.70 -24.73 -20.92
N PHE A 432 2.79 -25.27 -20.36
CA PHE A 432 3.41 -24.68 -19.18
C PHE A 432 3.95 -23.26 -19.45
N GLY A 433 4.52 -23.01 -20.62
CA GLY A 433 4.97 -21.66 -20.99
C GLY A 433 3.83 -20.64 -21.08
N GLN A 434 2.64 -21.06 -21.50
CA GLN A 434 1.45 -20.20 -21.53
C GLN A 434 0.92 -19.90 -20.12
N LEU A 435 0.96 -20.87 -19.20
CA LEU A 435 0.47 -20.71 -17.82
C LEU A 435 1.28 -19.69 -17.00
N GLU A 436 2.47 -19.29 -17.46
CA GLU A 436 3.27 -18.21 -16.85
C GLU A 436 2.74 -16.81 -17.17
N ASP A 437 1.94 -16.68 -18.24
CA ASP A 437 1.42 -15.40 -18.71
C ASP A 437 -0.01 -15.17 -18.16
N PRO A 438 -0.24 -14.18 -17.28
CA PRO A 438 -1.55 -13.91 -16.70
C PRO A 438 -2.56 -13.45 -17.77
N SER A 439 -3.85 -13.77 -17.59
CA SER A 439 -4.89 -13.26 -18.49
C SER A 439 -5.01 -11.73 -18.43
N ALA A 440 -5.70 -11.13 -19.40
CA ALA A 440 -5.97 -9.69 -19.38
C ALA A 440 -6.82 -9.27 -18.17
N ASN A 441 -7.68 -10.17 -17.68
CA ASN A 441 -8.55 -9.96 -16.52
C ASN A 441 -8.53 -11.21 -15.62
N PRO A 442 -7.46 -11.40 -14.82
CA PRO A 442 -7.28 -12.60 -14.03
C PRO A 442 -8.03 -12.54 -12.70
N GLN A 443 -8.27 -13.69 -12.10
CA GLN A 443 -8.54 -13.76 -10.66
C GLN A 443 -7.27 -13.44 -9.87
N VAL A 444 -7.45 -12.89 -8.67
CA VAL A 444 -6.34 -12.52 -7.78
C VAL A 444 -6.57 -13.18 -6.43
N ALA A 445 -5.55 -13.89 -5.93
CA ALA A 445 -5.54 -14.44 -4.58
C ALA A 445 -4.30 -13.97 -3.80
N PHE A 446 -4.47 -13.81 -2.49
CA PHE A 446 -3.40 -13.46 -1.56
C PHE A 446 -3.15 -14.58 -0.58
N GLN A 447 -1.88 -14.82 -0.26
CA GLN A 447 -1.48 -15.81 0.74
C GLN A 447 -0.34 -15.26 1.61
N PRO A 448 -0.57 -15.02 2.92
CA PRO A 448 0.50 -14.75 3.85
C PRO A 448 1.34 -16.02 4.06
N VAL A 449 2.65 -15.92 3.85
CA VAL A 449 3.60 -17.01 4.00
C VAL A 449 4.70 -16.60 4.97
N MET A 450 4.90 -17.43 5.99
CA MET A 450 5.96 -17.31 7.01
C MET A 450 6.54 -18.69 7.33
N CYS A 451 7.55 -18.76 8.21
CA CYS A 451 7.99 -20.03 8.77
C CYS A 451 6.85 -20.72 9.53
N GLN A 452 6.50 -21.96 9.14
CA GLN A 452 5.36 -22.70 9.69
C GLN A 452 5.72 -23.55 10.92
N HIS A 453 6.97 -23.51 11.40
CA HIS A 453 7.46 -24.29 12.54
C HIS A 453 7.11 -25.79 12.47
N CYS A 454 7.57 -26.45 11.41
CA CYS A 454 7.26 -27.85 11.11
C CYS A 454 7.72 -28.82 12.22
N ASN A 455 6.97 -29.91 12.44
CA ASN A 455 7.38 -30.99 13.35
C ASN A 455 8.52 -31.83 12.76
N HIS A 456 8.36 -32.31 11.52
CA HIS A 456 9.43 -32.95 10.76
C HIS A 456 10.12 -31.87 9.92
N ALA A 457 10.89 -31.00 10.58
CA ALA A 457 11.53 -29.85 9.95
C ALA A 457 12.77 -30.28 9.13
N PRO A 458 12.74 -30.19 7.79
CA PRO A 458 13.91 -30.55 6.98
C PRO A 458 15.08 -29.56 7.16
N CYS A 459 14.82 -28.34 7.67
CA CYS A 459 15.87 -27.35 7.93
C CYS A 459 16.71 -27.65 9.17
N GLU A 460 16.19 -28.43 10.13
CA GLU A 460 16.89 -28.76 11.38
C GLU A 460 17.96 -29.84 11.17
N THR A 461 17.60 -30.93 10.48
CA THR A 461 18.48 -32.11 10.34
C THR A 461 19.73 -31.86 9.52
N VAL A 462 19.76 -30.76 8.77
CA VAL A 462 20.88 -30.34 7.91
C VAL A 462 21.70 -29.20 8.52
N CYS A 463 21.32 -28.68 9.70
CA CYS A 463 22.13 -27.69 10.40
C CYS A 463 23.31 -28.37 11.09
N PRO A 464 24.56 -28.07 10.72
CA PRO A 464 25.73 -28.76 11.27
C PRO A 464 26.13 -28.27 12.67
N VAL A 465 25.56 -27.17 13.16
CA VAL A 465 25.94 -26.48 14.42
C VAL A 465 24.76 -26.21 15.31
#